data_AF-A0A553IET9-F1
#
_entry.id   AF-A0A553IET9-F1
#
_cell.length_a   1.000
_cell.length_b   1.000
_cell.length_c   1.000
_cell.angle_alpha   90.00
_cell.angle_beta   90.00
_cell.angle_gamma   90.00
#
_symmetry.space_group_name_H-M   'P 1'
#
loop_
_entity.id
_entity.type
_entity.pdbx_description
1 polymer ?
#
loop_
_entity_poly.entity_id
_entity_poly.type
_entity_poly.pdbx_seq_one_letter_code
_entity_poly.pdbx_strand_id
1 'polypeptide(L)'
;MVQTSTIATISVATAATGLLAYALYFDHQRRANPDFRKNLRREERRQARVEKEEAVAQGKEKRRGIQAAVDAALEEGFPTGVNEKEQYFMEYVQQGEALASDRKRAAFTRLSLRLGPDLPKNDQIHNHLPLGSERSKTIEMYAANKSESSASQTTEAALAFYKALKVYPTPRDLISIYDKTVDKRVLDVLAEMIAYDKSLDLNGQTQQNVNLADLMDLPTAGLD
;
A
#
# COMPACT_ATOMS: atom_id res chain seq x y z
N MET A 1 61.08 28.83 -15.35
CA MET A 1 59.66 28.65 -15.71
C MET A 1 59.02 27.75 -14.67
N VAL A 2 58.00 28.21 -13.95
CA VAL A 2 57.29 27.38 -12.96
C VAL A 2 56.43 26.37 -13.72
N GLN A 3 56.48 25.09 -13.32
CA GLN A 3 55.71 24.04 -13.99
C GLN A 3 54.22 24.21 -13.70
N THR A 4 53.37 24.00 -14.71
CA THR A 4 51.91 24.08 -14.58
C THR A 4 51.36 23.08 -13.56
N SER A 5 52.02 21.93 -13.39
CA SER A 5 51.76 20.96 -12.33
C SER A 5 51.90 21.58 -10.93
N THR A 6 52.94 22.38 -10.70
CA THR A 6 53.16 23.07 -9.43
C THR A 6 52.03 24.06 -9.10
N ILE A 7 51.59 24.83 -10.10
CA ILE A 7 50.49 25.80 -9.94
C ILE A 7 49.17 25.06 -9.65
N ALA A 8 48.90 23.95 -10.34
CA ALA A 8 47.71 23.13 -10.12
C ALA A 8 47.70 22.46 -8.74
N THR A 9 48.84 21.97 -8.25
CA THR A 9 48.91 21.36 -6.91
C THR A 9 48.68 22.40 -5.81
N ILE A 10 49.26 23.59 -5.95
CA ILE A 10 49.08 24.68 -4.97
C ILE A 10 47.62 25.14 -4.92
N SER A 11 46.95 25.27 -6.06
CA SER A 11 45.55 25.70 -6.09
C SER A 11 44.61 24.66 -5.46
N VAL A 12 44.79 23.37 -5.77
CA VAL A 12 44.00 22.27 -5.18
C VAL A 12 44.25 22.17 -3.68
N ALA A 13 45.52 22.27 -3.24
CA ALA A 13 45.86 22.22 -1.82
C ALA A 13 45.23 23.39 -1.04
N THR A 14 45.23 24.60 -1.62
CA THR A 14 44.64 25.78 -1.00
C THR A 14 43.12 25.66 -0.90
N ALA A 15 42.46 25.20 -1.96
CA ALA A 15 41.01 24.96 -1.97
C ALA A 15 40.61 23.88 -0.93
N ALA A 16 41.32 22.75 -0.90
CA ALA A 16 41.07 21.68 0.07
C ALA A 16 41.25 22.16 1.52
N THR A 17 42.29 22.96 1.80
CA THR A 17 42.54 23.54 3.12
C THR A 17 41.44 24.52 3.52
N GLY A 18 40.97 25.37 2.59
CA GLY A 18 39.84 26.28 2.83
C GLY A 18 38.55 25.53 3.15
N LEU A 19 38.25 24.43 2.44
CA LEU A 19 37.09 23.60 2.71
C LEU A 19 37.17 22.90 4.07
N LEU A 20 38.34 22.37 4.45
CA LEU A 20 38.56 21.76 5.76
C LEU A 20 38.41 22.79 6.88
N ALA A 21 39.02 23.97 6.74
CA ALA A 21 38.87 25.06 7.71
C ALA A 21 37.41 25.51 7.84
N TYR A 22 36.68 25.63 6.72
CA TYR A 22 35.25 25.94 6.73
C TYR A 22 34.43 24.86 7.42
N ALA A 23 34.71 23.58 7.17
CA ALA A 23 34.01 22.48 7.83
C ALA A 23 34.23 22.49 9.36
N LEU A 24 35.45 22.74 9.82
CA LEU A 24 35.77 22.87 11.25
C LEU A 24 35.07 24.09 11.87
N TYR A 25 35.10 25.25 11.21
CA TYR A 25 34.38 26.45 11.63
C TYR A 25 32.86 26.20 11.70
N PHE A 26 32.30 25.53 10.69
CA PHE A 26 30.88 25.24 10.61
C PHE A 26 30.41 24.26 11.70
N ASP A 27 31.17 23.22 12.04
CA ASP A 27 30.84 22.32 13.17
C ASP A 27 30.90 23.04 14.52
N HIS A 28 31.86 23.96 14.71
CA HIS A 28 31.92 24.80 15.91
C HIS A 28 30.70 25.73 16.00
N GLN A 29 30.35 26.42 14.90
CA GLN A 29 29.19 27.30 14.83
C GLN A 29 27.86 26.56 15.05
N ARG A 30 27.80 25.29 14.62
CA ARG A 30 26.65 24.37 14.83
C ARG A 30 26.44 24.03 16.31
N ARG A 31 27.52 23.88 17.09
CA ARG A 31 27.46 23.44 18.49
C ARG A 31 27.38 24.60 19.51
N ALA A 32 27.95 25.76 19.18
CA ALA A 32 28.08 26.89 20.12
C ALA A 32 26.84 27.80 20.21
N ASN A 33 25.97 27.85 19.20
CA ASN A 33 24.85 28.80 19.16
C ASN A 33 23.51 28.22 19.67
N PRO A 34 22.87 28.83 20.69
CA PRO A 34 21.59 28.36 21.23
C PRO A 34 20.43 28.55 20.23
N ASP A 35 20.45 29.62 19.43
CA ASP A 35 19.39 29.91 18.46
C ASP A 35 19.40 28.95 17.27
N PHE A 36 20.59 28.52 16.82
CA PHE A 36 20.72 27.50 15.76
C PHE A 36 20.07 26.18 16.18
N ARG A 37 20.28 25.73 17.43
CA ARG A 37 19.64 24.52 17.97
C ARG A 37 18.12 24.65 18.09
N LYS A 38 17.62 25.84 18.46
CA LYS A 38 16.17 26.11 18.51
C LYS A 38 15.56 26.10 17.12
N ASN A 39 16.22 26.71 16.14
CA ASN A 39 15.77 26.75 14.75
C ASN A 39 15.77 25.35 14.13
N LEU A 40 16.81 24.53 14.34
CA LEU A 40 16.85 23.14 13.86
C LEU A 40 15.69 22.31 14.42
N ARG A 41 15.43 22.40 15.74
CA ARG A 41 14.26 21.73 16.36
C ARG A 41 12.93 22.24 15.83
N ARG A 42 12.84 23.54 15.49
CA ARG A 42 11.63 24.14 14.92
C ARG A 42 11.41 23.68 13.47
N GLU A 43 12.48 23.57 12.69
CA GLU A 43 12.46 23.05 11.33
C GLU A 43 12.15 21.56 11.29
N GLU A 44 12.77 20.74 12.15
CA GLU A 44 12.44 19.32 12.29
C GLU A 44 10.97 19.13 12.68
N ARG A 45 10.46 19.92 13.65
CA ARG A 45 9.04 19.88 14.02
C ARG A 45 8.13 20.36 12.89
N ARG A 46 8.59 21.31 12.07
CA ARG A 46 7.84 21.80 10.91
C ARG A 46 7.81 20.73 9.82
N GLN A 47 8.93 20.09 9.52
CA GLN A 47 9.02 18.97 8.58
C GLN A 47 8.15 17.80 9.04
N ALA A 48 8.22 17.41 10.32
CA ALA A 48 7.37 16.36 10.87
C ALA A 48 5.86 16.73 10.86
N ARG A 49 5.51 18.02 10.91
CA ARG A 49 4.12 18.48 10.76
C ARG A 49 3.68 18.43 9.30
N VAL A 50 4.53 18.91 8.39
CA VAL A 50 4.28 18.90 6.94
C VAL A 50 4.15 17.47 6.44
N GLU A 51 5.06 16.57 6.82
CA GLU A 51 4.99 15.15 6.46
C GLU A 51 3.70 14.49 6.98
N LYS A 52 3.28 14.80 8.21
CA LYS A 52 2.00 14.31 8.75
C LYS A 52 0.80 14.90 8.01
N GLU A 53 0.82 16.19 7.70
CA GLU A 53 -0.24 16.87 6.97
C GLU A 53 -0.33 16.34 5.53
N GLU A 54 0.80 16.11 4.86
CA GLU A 54 0.90 15.46 3.56
C GLU A 54 0.43 14.01 3.62
N ALA A 55 0.80 13.23 4.64
CA ALA A 55 0.32 11.86 4.81
C ALA A 55 -1.20 11.80 5.06
N VAL A 56 -1.74 12.75 5.85
CA VAL A 56 -3.19 12.88 6.07
C VAL A 56 -3.90 13.33 4.80
N ALA A 57 -3.35 14.29 4.06
CA ALA A 57 -3.89 14.77 2.79
C ALA A 57 -3.88 13.65 1.73
N GLN A 58 -2.77 12.92 1.59
CA GLN A 58 -2.66 11.75 0.72
C GLN A 58 -3.64 10.65 1.14
N GLY A 59 -3.84 10.44 2.44
CA GLY A 59 -4.86 9.55 2.96
C GLY A 59 -6.25 9.96 2.49
N LYS A 60 -6.60 11.24 2.68
CA LYS A 60 -7.90 11.81 2.28
C LYS A 60 -8.13 11.73 0.76
N GLU A 61 -7.12 12.01 -0.06
CA GLU A 61 -7.22 11.90 -1.51
C GLU A 61 -7.45 10.45 -1.96
N LYS A 62 -6.73 9.48 -1.37
CA LYS A 62 -6.98 8.05 -1.61
C LYS A 62 -8.41 7.66 -1.25
N ARG A 63 -8.89 8.10 -0.09
CA ARG A 63 -10.28 7.88 0.35
C ARG A 63 -11.28 8.41 -0.66
N ARG A 64 -11.06 9.64 -1.13
CA ARG A 64 -11.93 10.31 -2.10
C ARG A 64 -11.98 9.55 -3.42
N GLY A 65 -10.85 9.03 -3.91
CA GLY A 65 -10.81 8.20 -5.11
C GLY A 65 -11.61 6.90 -4.94
N ILE A 66 -11.48 6.24 -3.80
CA ILE A 66 -12.25 5.04 -3.46
C ILE A 66 -13.75 5.33 -3.41
N GLN A 67 -14.14 6.43 -2.75
CA GLN A 67 -15.54 6.86 -2.63
C GLN A 67 -16.16 7.16 -4.01
N ALA A 68 -15.44 7.91 -4.86
CA ALA A 68 -15.91 8.20 -6.21
C ALA A 68 -16.11 6.93 -7.06
N ALA A 69 -15.26 5.93 -6.88
CA ALA A 69 -15.40 4.64 -7.56
C ALA A 69 -16.63 3.85 -7.07
N VAL A 70 -16.92 3.91 -5.76
CA VAL A 70 -18.12 3.30 -5.17
C VAL A 70 -19.38 4.02 -5.67
N ASP A 71 -19.40 5.35 -5.67
CA ASP A 71 -20.53 6.15 -6.16
C ASP A 71 -20.82 5.83 -7.64
N ALA A 72 -19.79 5.72 -8.47
CA ALA A 72 -19.93 5.33 -9.87
C ALA A 72 -20.51 3.91 -10.03
N ALA A 73 -20.09 2.96 -9.20
CA ALA A 73 -20.64 1.60 -9.21
C ALA A 73 -22.10 1.54 -8.72
N LEU A 74 -22.49 2.42 -7.79
CA LEU A 74 -23.87 2.54 -7.34
C LEU A 74 -24.76 3.19 -8.41
N GLU A 75 -24.24 4.16 -9.16
CA GLU A 75 -24.95 4.84 -10.25
C GLU A 75 -25.24 3.89 -11.44
N GLU A 76 -24.32 2.97 -11.74
CA GLU A 76 -24.52 1.91 -12.74
C GLU A 76 -25.71 1.01 -12.41
N GLY A 77 -26.01 0.85 -11.11
CA GLY A 77 -27.09 0.01 -10.61
C GLY A 77 -26.74 -1.48 -10.59
N PHE A 78 -27.62 -2.28 -9.96
CA PHE A 78 -27.41 -3.72 -9.77
C PHE A 78 -28.56 -4.52 -10.38
N PRO A 79 -28.27 -5.73 -10.91
CA PRO A 79 -29.31 -6.60 -11.44
C PRO A 79 -30.32 -6.96 -10.36
N THR A 80 -31.60 -7.07 -10.74
CA THR A 80 -32.69 -7.37 -9.81
C THR A 80 -33.08 -8.85 -9.85
N GLY A 81 -32.95 -9.50 -11.00
CA GLY A 81 -33.27 -10.91 -11.21
C GLY A 81 -32.27 -11.86 -10.53
N VAL A 82 -32.76 -13.00 -10.02
CA VAL A 82 -31.92 -13.99 -9.31
C VAL A 82 -30.82 -14.55 -10.21
N ASN A 83 -31.18 -14.99 -11.42
CA ASN A 83 -30.22 -15.54 -12.38
C ASN A 83 -29.17 -14.50 -12.83
N GLU A 84 -29.60 -13.25 -13.06
CA GLU A 84 -28.71 -12.15 -13.43
C GLU A 84 -27.75 -11.79 -12.30
N LYS A 85 -28.22 -11.83 -11.03
CA LYS A 85 -27.38 -11.61 -9.85
C LYS A 85 -26.31 -12.69 -9.71
N GLU A 86 -26.66 -13.96 -9.95
CA GLU A 86 -25.68 -15.06 -9.90
C GLU A 86 -24.61 -14.90 -10.98
N GLN A 87 -24.99 -14.53 -12.20
CA GLN A 87 -24.04 -14.27 -13.29
C GLN A 87 -23.12 -13.08 -12.97
N TYR A 88 -23.70 -11.96 -12.53
CA TYR A 88 -22.98 -10.77 -12.12
C TYR A 88 -22.00 -11.09 -10.98
N PHE A 89 -22.44 -11.84 -9.97
CA PHE A 89 -21.59 -12.30 -8.88
C PHE A 89 -20.38 -13.08 -9.41
N MET A 90 -20.61 -14.08 -10.26
CA MET A 90 -19.53 -14.92 -10.79
C MET A 90 -18.54 -14.12 -11.64
N GLU A 91 -19.04 -13.22 -12.49
CA GLU A 91 -18.21 -12.35 -13.33
C GLU A 91 -17.27 -11.48 -12.48
N TYR A 92 -17.82 -10.77 -11.50
CA TYR A 92 -17.04 -9.86 -10.67
C TYR A 92 -16.12 -10.57 -9.66
N VAL A 93 -16.49 -11.76 -9.17
CA VAL A 93 -15.57 -12.58 -8.35
C VAL A 93 -14.37 -13.01 -9.19
N GLN A 94 -14.59 -13.53 -10.40
CA GLN A 94 -13.50 -13.94 -11.29
C GLN A 94 -12.61 -12.75 -11.67
N GLN A 95 -13.21 -11.61 -11.98
CA GLN A 95 -12.48 -10.38 -12.29
C GLN A 95 -11.64 -9.90 -11.09
N GLY A 96 -12.24 -9.87 -9.89
CA GLY A 96 -11.55 -9.49 -8.66
C GLY A 96 -10.38 -10.42 -8.33
N GLU A 97 -10.56 -11.73 -8.49
CA GLU A 97 -9.50 -12.72 -8.28
C GLU A 97 -8.37 -12.59 -9.30
N ALA A 98 -8.69 -12.33 -10.57
CA ALA A 98 -7.68 -12.11 -11.61
C ALA A 98 -6.80 -10.88 -11.28
N LEU A 99 -7.44 -9.76 -10.93
CA LEU A 99 -6.74 -8.52 -10.57
C LEU A 99 -5.96 -8.64 -9.25
N ALA A 100 -6.48 -9.39 -8.28
CA ALA A 100 -5.80 -9.63 -7.00
C ALA A 100 -4.59 -10.58 -7.13
N SER A 101 -4.66 -11.56 -8.04
CA SER A 101 -3.63 -12.60 -8.23
C SER A 101 -2.40 -12.12 -9.00
N ASP A 102 -2.55 -11.09 -9.83
CA ASP A 102 -1.54 -10.70 -10.83
C ASP A 102 -0.22 -10.19 -10.23
N ARG A 103 -0.22 -9.83 -8.94
CA ARG A 103 1.00 -9.40 -8.24
C ARG A 103 1.97 -10.55 -7.94
N LYS A 104 1.46 -11.72 -7.55
CA LYS A 104 2.30 -12.90 -7.25
C LYS A 104 2.90 -13.46 -8.54
N ARG A 105 2.11 -13.47 -9.62
CA ARG A 105 2.58 -13.81 -10.97
C ARG A 105 3.63 -12.83 -11.47
N ALA A 106 3.43 -11.52 -11.41
CA ALA A 106 4.44 -10.56 -11.91
C ALA A 106 5.77 -10.55 -11.12
N ALA A 107 5.75 -10.91 -9.84
CA ALA A 107 6.97 -11.11 -9.04
C ALA A 107 7.66 -12.44 -9.38
N PHE A 108 6.88 -13.51 -9.52
CA PHE A 108 7.38 -14.84 -9.90
C PHE A 108 7.90 -14.85 -11.33
N THR A 109 7.21 -14.25 -12.30
CA THR A 109 7.64 -14.10 -13.69
C THR A 109 8.90 -13.25 -13.80
N ARG A 110 9.13 -12.27 -12.92
CA ARG A 110 10.41 -11.54 -12.82
C ARG A 110 11.54 -12.39 -12.24
N LEU A 111 11.24 -13.35 -11.36
CA LEU A 111 12.22 -14.28 -10.80
C LEU A 111 12.51 -15.41 -11.81
N SER A 112 11.50 -15.90 -12.54
CA SER A 112 11.63 -16.95 -13.55
C SER A 112 12.13 -16.44 -14.90
N LEU A 113 11.93 -15.18 -15.29
CA LEU A 113 12.63 -14.57 -16.42
C LEU A 113 14.12 -14.29 -16.11
N ARG A 114 14.50 -14.31 -14.82
CA ARG A 114 15.89 -14.23 -14.37
C ARG A 114 16.55 -15.60 -14.20
N LEU A 115 15.75 -16.67 -14.20
CA LEU A 115 16.16 -18.07 -14.12
C LEU A 115 15.58 -18.80 -15.34
N GLY A 116 16.29 -18.73 -16.47
CA GLY A 116 15.96 -19.50 -17.66
C GLY A 116 15.86 -21.02 -17.35
N PRO A 117 15.30 -21.81 -18.28
CA PRO A 117 14.98 -23.23 -18.06
C PRO A 117 16.19 -24.16 -17.87
N ASP A 118 17.41 -23.64 -17.89
CA ASP A 118 18.63 -24.43 -17.70
C ASP A 118 19.25 -24.11 -16.34
N LEU A 119 18.91 -24.91 -15.33
CA LEU A 119 19.75 -25.05 -14.15
C LEU A 119 20.93 -25.97 -14.53
N PRO A 120 22.16 -25.47 -14.72
CA PRO A 120 23.30 -26.37 -14.86
C PRO A 120 23.49 -27.10 -13.53
N LYS A 121 23.48 -28.43 -13.60
CA LYS A 121 23.89 -29.29 -12.49
C LYS A 121 25.33 -28.92 -12.14
N ASN A 122 25.47 -28.32 -10.97
CA ASN A 122 26.67 -28.28 -10.14
C ASN A 122 28.00 -28.55 -10.87
N ASP A 123 28.68 -27.49 -11.27
CA ASP A 123 30.10 -27.26 -10.94
C ASP A 123 30.55 -25.92 -11.52
N GLN A 124 31.39 -25.22 -10.75
CA GLN A 124 32.15 -24.01 -11.09
C GLN A 124 31.45 -22.66 -10.89
N ILE A 125 31.53 -22.22 -9.64
CA ILE A 125 31.60 -20.81 -9.26
C ILE A 125 32.89 -20.23 -9.86
N HIS A 126 32.83 -19.62 -11.05
CA HIS A 126 33.89 -18.71 -11.49
C HIS A 126 33.29 -17.45 -12.13
N ASN A 127 33.24 -16.42 -11.29
CA ASN A 127 33.29 -14.99 -11.57
C ASN A 127 33.40 -14.58 -13.04
N HIS A 128 32.32 -14.09 -13.62
CA HIS A 128 32.36 -12.90 -14.48
C HIS A 128 30.96 -12.29 -14.59
N LEU A 129 30.78 -11.09 -14.03
CA LEU A 129 29.61 -10.26 -14.24
C LEU A 129 30.14 -8.90 -14.73
N PRO A 130 29.76 -8.39 -15.91
CA PRO A 130 30.15 -7.03 -16.28
C PRO A 130 29.25 -6.05 -15.52
N LEU A 131 29.87 -5.27 -14.63
CA LEU A 131 29.26 -4.13 -13.95
C LEU A 131 29.31 -2.91 -14.88
N GLY A 132 28.16 -2.29 -15.16
CA GLY A 132 28.09 -1.05 -15.92
C GLY A 132 26.74 -0.32 -15.83
N SER A 133 26.81 0.93 -15.33
CA SER A 133 25.96 2.15 -15.43
C SER A 133 24.53 2.10 -16.01
N GLU A 134 24.23 1.27 -17.00
CA GLU A 134 22.97 1.25 -17.77
C GLU A 134 21.81 0.58 -17.00
N ARG A 135 22.11 -0.24 -15.98
CA ARG A 135 21.09 -0.90 -15.13
C ARG A 135 20.29 0.09 -14.29
N SER A 136 20.87 1.23 -13.89
CA SER A 136 20.18 2.15 -12.97
C SER A 136 18.98 2.82 -13.63
N LYS A 137 19.14 3.30 -14.87
CA LYS A 137 18.10 4.06 -15.57
C LYS A 137 16.94 3.19 -16.06
N THR A 138 17.22 1.96 -16.49
CA THR A 138 16.18 1.00 -16.88
C THR A 138 15.45 0.43 -15.65
N ILE A 139 16.13 0.24 -14.52
CA ILE A 139 15.47 -0.23 -13.30
C ILE A 139 14.62 0.88 -12.64
N GLU A 140 15.07 2.14 -12.64
CA GLU A 140 14.28 3.28 -12.14
C GLU A 140 13.04 3.56 -13.00
N MET A 141 13.17 3.55 -14.33
CA MET A 141 12.07 3.84 -15.25
C MET A 141 10.93 2.80 -15.20
N TYR A 142 11.24 1.51 -14.98
CA TYR A 142 10.24 0.44 -14.84
C TYR A 142 9.69 0.26 -13.41
N ALA A 143 10.32 0.87 -12.39
CA ALA A 143 9.82 0.88 -11.02
C ALA A 143 8.80 2.01 -10.79
N ALA A 144 9.01 3.19 -11.41
CA ALA A 144 8.11 4.33 -11.31
C ALA A 144 6.72 4.08 -11.94
N ASN A 145 6.66 3.42 -13.10
CA ASN A 145 5.38 3.05 -13.74
C ASN A 145 4.64 1.89 -13.03
N LYS A 146 5.24 1.24 -12.03
CA LYS A 146 4.68 0.02 -11.39
C LYS A 146 4.01 0.30 -10.04
N SER A 147 4.36 1.38 -9.34
CA SER A 147 3.72 1.74 -8.06
C SER A 147 2.30 2.28 -8.25
N GLU A 148 2.07 3.11 -9.27
CA GLU A 148 0.75 3.69 -9.55
C GLU A 148 -0.26 2.65 -10.07
N SER A 149 0.17 1.79 -10.99
CA SER A 149 -0.65 0.69 -11.51
C SER A 149 -1.07 -0.32 -10.42
N SER A 150 -0.19 -0.61 -9.45
CA SER A 150 -0.52 -1.55 -8.38
C SER A 150 -1.55 -1.03 -7.39
N ALA A 151 -1.61 0.29 -7.19
CA ALA A 151 -2.65 0.92 -6.36
C ALA A 151 -3.99 0.92 -7.09
N SER A 152 -4.01 1.30 -8.37
CA SER A 152 -5.22 1.25 -9.23
C SER A 152 -5.79 -0.16 -9.33
N GLN A 153 -4.94 -1.17 -9.56
CA GLN A 153 -5.35 -2.58 -9.60
C GLN A 153 -5.90 -3.06 -8.26
N THR A 154 -5.35 -2.58 -7.14
CA THR A 154 -5.88 -2.92 -5.80
C THR A 154 -7.27 -2.32 -5.61
N THR A 155 -7.50 -1.08 -6.05
CA THR A 155 -8.81 -0.43 -5.99
C THR A 155 -9.82 -1.07 -6.94
N GLU A 156 -9.42 -1.44 -8.15
CA GLU A 156 -10.28 -2.11 -9.13
C GLU A 156 -10.66 -3.53 -8.68
N ALA A 157 -9.71 -4.30 -8.14
CA ALA A 157 -9.98 -5.60 -7.54
C ALA A 157 -10.97 -5.49 -6.37
N ALA A 158 -10.76 -4.52 -5.48
CA ALA A 158 -11.67 -4.27 -4.36
C ALA A 158 -13.07 -3.87 -4.84
N LEU A 159 -13.17 -3.08 -5.91
CA LEU A 159 -14.44 -2.67 -6.51
C LEU A 159 -15.21 -3.86 -7.09
N ALA A 160 -14.51 -4.80 -7.73
CA ALA A 160 -15.11 -6.04 -8.21
C ALA A 160 -15.66 -6.90 -7.05
N PHE A 161 -14.89 -7.07 -5.97
CA PHE A 161 -15.37 -7.76 -4.77
C PHE A 161 -16.54 -7.04 -4.08
N TYR A 162 -16.53 -5.71 -4.05
CA TYR A 162 -17.64 -4.90 -3.54
C TYR A 162 -18.92 -5.11 -4.36
N LYS A 163 -18.81 -5.11 -5.69
CA LYS A 163 -19.93 -5.39 -6.60
C LYS A 163 -20.51 -6.80 -6.39
N ALA A 164 -19.66 -7.80 -6.21
CA ALA A 164 -20.10 -9.16 -5.86
C ALA A 164 -20.79 -9.22 -4.48
N LEU A 165 -20.25 -8.50 -3.49
CA LEU A 165 -20.80 -8.43 -2.14
C LEU A 165 -22.21 -7.81 -2.13
N LYS A 166 -22.48 -6.84 -3.01
CA LYS A 166 -23.75 -6.15 -3.12
C LYS A 166 -24.92 -7.01 -3.57
N VAL A 167 -24.66 -7.97 -4.45
CA VAL A 167 -25.69 -8.86 -4.99
C VAL A 167 -25.86 -10.13 -4.15
N TYR A 168 -24.97 -10.36 -3.18
CA TYR A 168 -24.97 -11.56 -2.35
C TYR A 168 -25.95 -11.46 -1.17
N PRO A 169 -26.75 -12.50 -0.88
CA PRO A 169 -27.79 -12.46 0.14
C PRO A 169 -27.25 -12.38 1.59
N THR A 170 -26.09 -12.98 1.87
CA THR A 170 -25.47 -12.99 3.21
C THR A 170 -24.04 -12.41 3.18
N PRO A 171 -23.86 -11.08 3.06
CA PRO A 171 -22.55 -10.47 2.82
C PRO A 171 -21.49 -10.81 3.89
N ARG A 172 -21.92 -11.14 5.11
CA ARG A 172 -21.03 -11.53 6.22
C ARG A 172 -20.27 -12.83 5.95
N ASP A 173 -20.93 -13.82 5.37
CA ASP A 173 -20.31 -15.11 5.06
C ASP A 173 -19.25 -14.93 3.96
N LEU A 174 -19.58 -14.13 2.94
CA LEU A 174 -18.68 -13.85 1.84
C LEU A 174 -17.42 -13.10 2.29
N ILE A 175 -17.56 -12.11 3.19
CA ILE A 175 -16.40 -11.42 3.78
C ILE A 175 -15.50 -12.39 4.55
N SER A 176 -16.07 -13.38 5.25
CA SER A 176 -15.29 -14.36 6.00
C SER A 176 -14.45 -15.29 5.08
N ILE A 177 -14.91 -15.49 3.84
CA ILE A 177 -14.16 -16.23 2.81
C ILE A 177 -13.05 -15.33 2.26
N TYR A 178 -13.37 -14.08 1.92
CA TYR A 178 -12.39 -13.12 1.41
C TYR A 178 -11.26 -12.85 2.39
N ASP A 179 -11.53 -12.79 3.70
CA ASP A 179 -10.50 -12.64 4.74
C ASP A 179 -9.43 -13.76 4.68
N LYS A 180 -9.82 -14.95 4.22
CA LYS A 180 -8.93 -16.12 4.11
C LYS A 180 -8.23 -16.22 2.77
N THR A 181 -8.87 -15.80 1.68
CA THR A 181 -8.40 -16.06 0.31
C THR A 181 -7.75 -14.85 -0.36
N VAL A 182 -8.15 -13.64 0.01
CA VAL A 182 -7.71 -12.38 -0.61
C VAL A 182 -6.58 -11.75 0.20
N ASP A 183 -5.57 -11.18 -0.47
CA ASP A 183 -4.48 -10.46 0.20
C ASP A 183 -5.00 -9.25 1.00
N LYS A 184 -4.46 -9.04 2.21
CA LYS A 184 -4.83 -7.94 3.14
C LYS A 184 -4.94 -6.55 2.49
N ARG A 185 -4.12 -6.25 1.48
CA ARG A 185 -4.11 -4.94 0.80
C ARG A 185 -5.41 -4.64 0.06
N VAL A 186 -6.02 -5.65 -0.56
CA VAL A 186 -7.32 -5.50 -1.24
C VAL A 186 -8.44 -5.43 -0.20
N LEU A 187 -8.34 -6.23 0.87
CA LEU A 187 -9.29 -6.20 1.98
C LEU A 187 -9.31 -4.85 2.72
N ASP A 188 -8.15 -4.21 2.90
CA ASP A 188 -8.05 -2.89 3.52
C ASP A 188 -8.81 -1.83 2.70
N VAL A 189 -8.72 -1.88 1.36
CA VAL A 189 -9.46 -0.99 0.46
C VAL A 189 -10.94 -1.35 0.40
N LEU A 190 -11.28 -2.63 0.36
CA LEU A 190 -12.67 -3.10 0.39
C LEU A 190 -13.37 -2.69 1.70
N ALA A 191 -12.68 -2.82 2.84
CA ALA A 191 -13.20 -2.37 4.13
C ALA A 191 -13.47 -0.85 4.14
N GLU A 192 -12.66 -0.07 3.44
CA GLU A 192 -12.89 1.36 3.25
C GLU A 192 -14.14 1.64 2.40
N MET A 193 -14.35 0.89 1.31
CA MET A 193 -15.57 0.96 0.49
C MET A 193 -16.83 0.62 1.30
N ILE A 194 -16.78 -0.46 2.09
CA ILE A 194 -17.87 -0.90 2.97
C ILE A 194 -18.15 0.15 4.06
N ALA A 195 -17.12 0.76 4.65
CA ALA A 195 -17.29 1.78 5.68
C ALA A 195 -17.96 3.06 5.15
N TYR A 196 -17.76 3.37 3.87
CA TYR A 196 -18.45 4.47 3.20
C TYR A 196 -19.91 4.10 2.87
N ASP A 197 -20.14 2.90 2.35
CA ASP A 197 -21.46 2.43 1.99
C ASP A 197 -22.21 1.74 3.14
N LYS A 198 -23.02 2.55 3.83
CA LYS A 198 -23.85 2.11 4.97
C LYS A 198 -24.97 1.14 4.60
N SER A 199 -25.27 0.94 3.32
CA SER A 199 -26.33 0.00 2.92
C SER A 199 -25.89 -1.47 3.01
N LEU A 200 -24.60 -1.72 3.25
CA LEU A 200 -24.08 -3.03 3.66
C LEU A 200 -24.08 -3.13 5.19
N ASP A 201 -25.26 -3.29 5.80
CA ASP A 201 -25.38 -3.42 7.27
C ASP A 201 -24.84 -4.78 7.77
N LEU A 202 -23.54 -4.84 8.04
CA LEU A 202 -22.87 -6.03 8.61
C LEU A 202 -23.24 -6.31 10.07
N ASN A 203 -23.95 -5.37 10.73
CA ASN A 203 -24.38 -5.45 12.13
C ASN A 203 -25.78 -6.07 12.34
N GLY A 204 -26.51 -6.39 11.26
CA GLY A 204 -27.97 -6.63 11.29
C GLY A 204 -28.49 -8.05 11.58
N GLN A 205 -27.69 -9.03 12.04
CA GLN A 205 -28.21 -10.39 12.36
C GLN A 205 -27.73 -10.97 13.71
N THR A 206 -27.69 -10.16 14.76
CA THR A 206 -27.51 -10.69 16.14
C THR A 206 -28.79 -10.62 16.99
N GLN A 207 -29.98 -10.60 16.38
CA GLN A 207 -31.24 -10.70 17.11
C GLN A 207 -32.29 -11.49 16.33
N GLN A 208 -32.08 -12.79 16.18
CA GLN A 208 -33.18 -13.75 16.17
C GLN A 208 -32.82 -14.90 17.10
N ASN A 209 -33.68 -15.11 18.10
CA ASN A 209 -33.68 -16.17 19.11
C ASN A 209 -32.84 -15.97 20.37
N VAL A 210 -33.28 -15.02 21.20
CA VAL A 210 -33.51 -15.36 22.61
C VAL A 210 -34.92 -14.89 22.93
N ASN A 211 -35.87 -15.84 23.03
CA ASN A 211 -37.21 -15.53 23.48
C ASN A 211 -37.11 -15.06 24.93
N LEU A 212 -37.36 -13.77 25.18
CA LEU A 212 -37.40 -13.20 26.53
C LEU A 212 -38.52 -13.81 27.40
N ALA A 213 -39.40 -14.61 26.79
CA ALA A 213 -40.39 -15.43 27.47
C ALA A 213 -39.78 -16.60 28.27
N ASP A 214 -38.60 -17.12 27.90
CA ASP A 214 -37.97 -18.27 28.59
C ASP A 214 -37.23 -17.89 29.88
N LEU A 215 -37.04 -16.59 30.16
CA LEU A 215 -36.35 -16.13 31.39
C LEU A 215 -37.29 -15.86 32.56
N MET A 216 -38.61 -15.91 32.34
CA MET A 216 -39.63 -15.70 33.37
C MET A 216 -40.18 -17.00 33.99
N ASP A 217 -39.75 -18.17 33.51
CA ASP A 217 -40.22 -19.48 34.00
C ASP A 217 -39.20 -20.16 34.93
N LEU A 218 -38.62 -19.37 35.85
CA LEU A 218 -37.85 -19.95 36.95
C LEU A 218 -38.84 -20.49 37.99
N PRO A 219 -38.83 -21.79 38.33
CA PRO A 219 -39.68 -22.30 39.39
C PRO A 219 -39.28 -21.61 40.70
N THR A 220 -40.22 -20.87 41.27
CA THR A 220 -40.15 -20.35 42.64
C THR A 220 -39.86 -21.51 43.58
N ALA A 221 -38.60 -21.65 44.00
CA ALA A 221 -38.20 -22.56 45.06
C ALA A 221 -38.75 -22.01 46.38
N GLY A 222 -39.98 -22.42 46.71
CA GLY A 222 -40.51 -22.37 48.06
C GLY A 222 -40.08 -23.58 48.87
N LEU A 223 -40.28 -23.47 50.19
CA LEU A 223 -40.08 -24.47 51.27
C LEU A 223 -38.60 -24.59 51.71
N ASP A 224 -38.19 -24.34 52.95
CA ASP A 224 -38.84 -24.29 54.27
C ASP A 224 -38.08 -23.35 55.23
#